data_AF-A0A2D8KHW1-F1
#
_entry.id   AF-A0A2D8KHW1-F1
#
_cell.length_a   1.000
_cell.length_b   1.000
_cell.length_c   1.000
_cell.angle_alpha   90.00
_cell.angle_beta   90.00
_cell.angle_gamma   90.00
#
_symmetry.space_group_name_H-M   'P 1'
#
loop_
_entity.id
_entity.type
_entity.pdbx_description
1 polymer ?
#
loop_
_entity_poly.entity_id
_entity_poly.type
_entity_poly.pdbx_seq_one_letter_code
_entity_poly.pdbx_strand_id
1 'polypeptide(L)'
;DIDQAYAGTIDGAMVILTDASDHGFEVDGPEGSAAGSFTLKNATVLGATKACSALGVNGEMADFRKAATGSLSNILFKDFSGGKDVELDASADAASYTAGTLTFANIDIMHPVSDGAVCSSVETLNQIFDDKSDESTFEADASTFAEVVTEQQAGNGVDSSIFSWTFYAR
;
A
#
# COMPACT_ATOMS: atom_id res chain seq x y z
N ASP A 1 3.63 -1.98 -10.51
CA ASP A 1 3.40 -3.26 -11.21
C ASP A 1 4.41 -4.30 -10.78
N ILE A 2 3.91 -5.32 -10.11
CA ILE A 2 4.54 -6.64 -9.98
C ILE A 2 3.63 -7.58 -10.76
N ASP A 3 4.09 -8.03 -11.91
CA ASP A 3 3.30 -8.88 -12.80
C ASP A 3 3.99 -10.23 -13.04
N GLN A 4 3.24 -11.11 -13.71
CA GLN A 4 3.67 -12.46 -14.02
C GLN A 4 3.94 -13.24 -12.73
N ALA A 5 4.55 -14.41 -12.83
CA ALA A 5 4.94 -15.20 -11.66
C ALA A 5 6.22 -14.67 -10.98
N TYR A 6 6.34 -13.35 -10.75
CA TYR A 6 7.48 -12.80 -10.00
C TYR A 6 7.56 -13.44 -8.60
N ALA A 7 8.74 -13.93 -8.26
CA ALA A 7 8.99 -14.65 -7.01
C ALA A 7 10.21 -14.13 -6.25
N GLY A 8 10.61 -12.88 -6.53
CA GLY A 8 11.77 -12.24 -5.92
C GLY A 8 11.43 -11.39 -4.71
N THR A 9 12.47 -10.81 -4.12
CA THR A 9 12.36 -9.88 -3.00
C THR A 9 12.72 -8.47 -3.43
N ILE A 10 11.82 -7.52 -3.16
CA ILE A 10 12.07 -6.08 -3.21
C ILE A 10 12.26 -5.63 -1.75
N ASP A 11 13.45 -5.14 -1.44
CA ASP A 11 13.85 -4.69 -0.10
C ASP A 11 14.38 -3.27 -0.21
N GLY A 12 13.58 -2.29 0.22
CA GLY A 12 13.88 -0.88 0.05
C GLY A 12 13.30 -0.29 -1.24
N ALA A 13 12.15 0.37 -1.12
CA ALA A 13 11.53 1.11 -2.22
C ALA A 13 10.92 2.43 -1.72
N MET A 14 11.01 3.48 -2.54
CA MET A 14 10.27 4.72 -2.33
C MET A 14 9.44 5.01 -3.58
N VAL A 15 8.11 5.04 -3.42
CA VAL A 15 7.16 5.33 -4.49
C VAL A 15 6.48 6.66 -4.19
N ILE A 16 6.40 7.53 -5.18
CA ILE A 16 5.99 8.93 -5.00
C ILE A 16 4.98 9.25 -6.08
N LEU A 17 3.73 9.41 -5.67
CA LEU A 17 2.63 9.62 -6.58
C LEU A 17 2.55 11.09 -7.01
N THR A 18 1.97 11.29 -8.18
CA THR A 18 1.60 12.60 -8.74
C THR A 18 0.12 12.58 -9.11
N ASP A 19 -0.40 13.68 -9.65
CA ASP A 19 -1.78 13.80 -10.11
C ASP A 19 -2.15 12.82 -11.25
N ALA A 20 -1.15 12.32 -11.98
CA ALA A 20 -1.31 11.36 -13.06
C ALA A 20 -1.08 9.89 -12.64
N SER A 21 -0.77 9.63 -11.36
CA SER A 21 -0.54 8.27 -10.87
C SER A 21 -1.84 7.48 -10.74
N ASP A 22 -1.75 6.18 -10.95
CA ASP A 22 -2.85 5.23 -10.77
C ASP A 22 -2.79 4.61 -9.37
N HIS A 23 -1.87 3.67 -9.13
CA HIS A 23 -1.66 3.06 -7.81
C HIS A 23 -0.22 3.20 -7.32
N GLY A 24 -0.02 3.23 -6.01
CA GLY A 24 1.31 3.14 -5.41
C GLY A 24 1.96 1.78 -5.59
N PHE A 25 1.21 0.72 -5.32
CA PHE A 25 1.54 -0.63 -5.74
C PHE A 25 0.41 -1.18 -6.60
N GLU A 26 0.77 -1.97 -7.60
CA GLU A 26 -0.18 -2.70 -8.42
C GLU A 26 0.45 -4.08 -8.62
N VAL A 27 -0.27 -5.13 -8.20
CA VAL A 27 0.26 -6.48 -8.13
C VAL A 27 -0.73 -7.45 -8.76
N ASP A 28 -0.32 -8.05 -9.88
CA ASP A 28 -1.06 -9.13 -10.51
C ASP A 28 -0.66 -10.48 -9.92
N GLY A 29 -1.63 -11.38 -9.82
CA GLY A 29 -1.38 -12.78 -9.62
C GLY A 29 -0.55 -13.45 -10.74
N PRO A 30 -0.01 -14.63 -10.45
CA PRO A 30 0.86 -15.35 -11.36
C PRO A 30 0.18 -15.71 -12.68
N GLU A 31 0.87 -15.43 -13.80
CA GLU A 31 0.44 -15.87 -15.12
C GLU A 31 1.08 -17.20 -15.55
N GLY A 32 0.31 -18.06 -16.21
CA GLY A 32 0.77 -19.35 -16.70
C GLY A 32 0.79 -20.45 -15.62
N SER A 33 1.82 -21.29 -15.60
CA SER A 33 1.91 -22.44 -14.69
C SER A 33 2.89 -22.24 -13.52
N ALA A 34 3.59 -21.12 -13.47
CA ALA A 34 4.50 -20.80 -12.39
C ALA A 34 3.70 -20.24 -11.21
N ALA A 35 4.08 -20.60 -9.97
CA ALA A 35 3.28 -20.27 -8.81
C ALA A 35 3.28 -18.77 -8.46
N GLY A 36 4.39 -18.05 -8.68
CA GLY A 36 4.57 -16.65 -8.26
C GLY A 36 4.45 -16.46 -6.74
N SER A 37 5.29 -15.61 -6.15
CA SER A 37 5.11 -15.19 -4.75
C SER A 37 6.13 -14.10 -4.44
N PHE A 38 5.73 -12.85 -4.50
CA PHE A 38 6.65 -11.75 -4.24
C PHE A 38 6.92 -11.60 -2.74
N THR A 39 8.04 -10.95 -2.42
CA THR A 39 8.26 -10.37 -1.09
C THR A 39 8.56 -8.89 -1.27
N LEU A 40 7.74 -8.02 -0.69
CA LEU A 40 7.98 -6.58 -0.65
C LEU A 40 8.19 -6.18 0.80
N LYS A 41 9.32 -5.54 1.09
CA LYS A 41 9.59 -5.05 2.43
C LYS A 41 10.37 -3.76 2.49
N ASN A 42 10.20 -3.03 3.59
CA ASN A 42 10.87 -1.76 3.87
C ASN A 42 10.59 -0.75 2.73
N ALA A 43 9.31 -0.48 2.47
CA ALA A 43 8.90 0.41 1.39
C ALA A 43 8.09 1.58 1.91
N THR A 44 8.24 2.74 1.29
CA THR A 44 7.47 3.93 1.60
C THR A 44 6.76 4.44 0.35
N VAL A 45 5.46 4.70 0.46
CA VAL A 45 4.63 5.23 -0.62
C VAL A 45 4.05 6.57 -0.18
N LEU A 46 4.23 7.59 -1.01
CA LEU A 46 3.76 8.95 -0.75
C LEU A 46 2.60 9.28 -1.68
N GLY A 47 1.44 9.55 -1.09
CA GLY A 47 0.25 9.96 -1.81
C GLY A 47 0.38 11.36 -2.41
N ALA A 48 -0.35 11.60 -3.50
CA ALA A 48 -0.42 12.89 -4.18
C ALA A 48 -1.48 13.78 -3.52
N THR A 49 -1.24 14.23 -2.29
CA THR A 49 -2.18 15.07 -1.52
C THR A 49 -1.60 16.46 -1.27
N LYS A 50 -2.45 17.49 -1.41
CA LYS A 50 -2.11 18.87 -1.05
C LYS A 50 -3.26 19.50 -0.28
N ALA A 51 -2.95 20.07 0.90
CA ALA A 51 -3.93 20.74 1.75
C ALA A 51 -5.22 19.90 1.92
N CYS A 52 -5.05 18.64 2.33
CA CYS A 52 -6.13 17.66 2.54
C CYS A 52 -6.90 17.21 1.29
N SER A 53 -6.51 17.64 0.09
CA SER A 53 -7.17 17.28 -1.16
C SER A 53 -6.26 16.42 -2.03
N ALA A 54 -6.81 15.36 -2.61
CA ALA A 54 -6.15 14.61 -3.67
C ALA A 54 -5.80 15.55 -4.84
N LEU A 55 -4.63 15.36 -5.43
CA LEU A 55 -4.22 16.05 -6.65
C LEU A 55 -4.74 15.33 -7.90
N GLY A 56 -4.88 14.01 -7.85
CA GLY A 56 -5.40 13.14 -8.91
C GLY A 56 -6.77 12.57 -8.57
N VAL A 57 -7.45 12.03 -9.59
CA VAL A 57 -8.70 11.27 -9.39
C VAL A 57 -8.40 9.89 -8.84
N ASN A 58 -7.37 9.24 -9.38
CA ASN A 58 -6.82 7.97 -8.91
C ASN A 58 -5.72 8.27 -7.87
N GLY A 59 -4.74 7.40 -7.71
CA GLY A 59 -3.62 7.57 -6.80
C GLY A 59 -3.80 6.80 -5.49
N GLU A 60 -4.46 5.66 -5.56
CA GLU A 60 -4.72 4.73 -4.45
C GLU A 60 -3.41 4.13 -3.92
N MET A 61 -3.43 3.59 -2.70
CA MET A 61 -2.23 3.12 -2.02
C MET A 61 -1.69 1.86 -2.67
N ALA A 62 -2.55 0.86 -2.90
CA ALA A 62 -2.18 -0.39 -3.55
C ALA A 62 -3.39 -1.14 -4.13
N ASP A 63 -3.19 -1.80 -5.27
CA ASP A 63 -4.15 -2.69 -5.94
C ASP A 63 -3.56 -4.12 -6.01
N PHE A 64 -4.27 -5.09 -5.40
CA PHE A 64 -3.98 -6.52 -5.50
C PHE A 64 -5.06 -7.21 -6.31
N ARG A 65 -4.66 -7.76 -7.46
CA ARG A 65 -5.59 -8.30 -8.43
C ARG A 65 -5.15 -9.61 -9.06
N LYS A 66 -6.12 -10.31 -9.67
CA LYS A 66 -5.93 -11.56 -10.44
C LYS A 66 -5.32 -12.70 -9.62
N ALA A 67 -5.71 -12.82 -8.35
CA ALA A 67 -5.18 -13.80 -7.38
C ALA A 67 -3.70 -13.53 -7.01
N ALA A 68 -3.39 -12.30 -6.63
CA ALA A 68 -2.07 -11.91 -6.17
C ALA A 68 -1.57 -12.79 -5.00
N THR A 69 -0.31 -13.22 -5.06
CA THR A 69 0.33 -14.02 -4.00
C THR A 69 1.65 -13.39 -3.58
N GLY A 70 1.93 -13.37 -2.28
CA GLY A 70 3.16 -12.80 -1.74
C GLY A 70 3.03 -12.31 -0.30
N SER A 71 4.00 -11.50 0.10
CA SER A 71 4.04 -10.89 1.43
C SER A 71 4.50 -9.45 1.36
N LEU A 72 3.84 -8.60 2.16
CA LEU A 72 4.22 -7.23 2.42
C LEU A 72 4.61 -7.09 3.89
N SER A 73 5.75 -6.44 4.15
CA SER A 73 6.11 -6.09 5.52
C SER A 73 6.87 -4.78 5.66
N ASN A 74 6.67 -4.06 6.77
CA ASN A 74 7.35 -2.80 7.05
C ASN A 74 7.07 -1.77 5.94
N ILE A 75 5.80 -1.56 5.64
CA ILE A 75 5.35 -0.64 4.60
C ILE A 75 4.80 0.61 5.27
N LEU A 76 5.24 1.78 4.81
CA LEU A 76 4.71 3.06 5.21
C LEU A 76 3.92 3.69 4.06
N PHE A 77 2.61 3.87 4.23
CA PHE A 77 1.81 4.73 3.37
C PHE A 77 1.65 6.10 4.03
N LYS A 78 1.99 7.17 3.31
CA LYS A 78 2.03 8.52 3.85
C LYS A 78 1.32 9.53 2.96
N ASP A 79 0.61 10.46 3.58
CA ASP A 79 0.01 11.63 2.93
C ASP A 79 -1.02 11.29 1.84
N PHE A 80 -1.87 10.28 2.08
CA PHE A 80 -3.03 9.98 1.23
C PHE A 80 -4.30 10.65 1.78
N SER A 81 -5.02 11.38 0.94
CA SER A 81 -6.38 11.84 1.23
C SER A 81 -7.34 10.66 1.33
N GLY A 82 -8.46 10.79 2.05
CA GLY A 82 -9.48 9.74 2.07
C GLY A 82 -10.06 9.43 0.69
N GLY A 83 -10.61 8.23 0.57
CA GLY A 83 -10.97 7.58 -0.69
C GLY A 83 -9.77 6.98 -1.40
N LYS A 84 -8.65 6.76 -0.70
CA LYS A 84 -7.44 6.11 -1.22
C LYS A 84 -7.10 4.95 -0.31
N ASP A 85 -7.07 3.77 -0.90
CA ASP A 85 -7.15 2.49 -0.21
C ASP A 85 -6.02 1.56 -0.65
N VAL A 86 -5.89 0.49 0.12
CA VAL A 86 -5.22 -0.75 -0.22
C VAL A 86 -6.33 -1.73 -0.53
N GLU A 87 -6.48 -2.12 -1.79
CA GLU A 87 -7.61 -2.92 -2.24
C GLU A 87 -7.24 -4.37 -2.58
N LEU A 88 -8.14 -5.30 -2.23
CA LEU A 88 -8.25 -6.59 -2.91
C LEU A 88 -9.33 -6.41 -3.99
N ASP A 89 -8.93 -6.47 -5.26
CA ASP A 89 -9.77 -6.04 -6.39
C ASP A 89 -10.98 -6.97 -6.63
N ALA A 90 -10.80 -8.28 -6.40
CA ALA A 90 -11.83 -9.28 -6.69
C ALA A 90 -11.78 -10.50 -5.77
N SER A 91 -12.80 -11.37 -5.90
CA SER A 91 -12.95 -12.62 -5.12
C SER A 91 -11.70 -13.51 -5.13
N ALA A 92 -10.90 -13.47 -6.20
CA ALA A 92 -9.69 -14.27 -6.32
C ALA A 92 -8.55 -13.77 -5.39
N ASP A 93 -8.52 -12.47 -5.11
CA ASP A 93 -7.56 -11.79 -4.25
C ASP A 93 -7.97 -11.94 -2.79
N ALA A 94 -9.27 -11.78 -2.51
CA ALA A 94 -9.91 -12.17 -1.25
C ALA A 94 -9.62 -13.63 -0.87
N ALA A 95 -9.69 -14.54 -1.85
CA ALA A 95 -9.34 -15.95 -1.65
C ALA A 95 -7.85 -16.15 -1.34
N SER A 96 -6.97 -15.40 -2.01
CA SER A 96 -5.51 -15.47 -1.79
C SER A 96 -5.11 -14.94 -0.41
N TYR A 97 -5.76 -13.87 0.05
CA TYR A 97 -5.65 -13.35 1.41
C TYR A 97 -6.16 -14.38 2.44
N THR A 98 -7.39 -14.89 2.26
CA THR A 98 -8.02 -15.85 3.17
C THR A 98 -7.23 -17.16 3.28
N ALA A 99 -6.59 -17.59 2.18
CA ALA A 99 -5.71 -18.75 2.17
C ALA A 99 -4.35 -18.51 2.83
N GLY A 100 -4.01 -17.27 3.18
CA GLY A 100 -2.71 -16.87 3.72
C GLY A 100 -1.58 -16.91 2.68
N THR A 101 -1.90 -16.93 1.39
CA THR A 101 -0.91 -16.87 0.30
C THR A 101 -0.58 -15.44 -0.11
N LEU A 102 -1.44 -14.48 0.22
CA LEU A 102 -1.18 -13.04 0.24
C LEU A 102 -1.23 -12.57 1.70
N THR A 103 -0.16 -11.96 2.21
CA THR A 103 -0.03 -11.61 3.64
C THR A 103 0.52 -10.21 3.85
N PHE A 104 0.09 -9.60 4.96
CA PHE A 104 0.43 -8.24 5.35
C PHE A 104 0.93 -8.25 6.79
N ALA A 105 1.97 -7.47 7.09
CA ALA A 105 2.50 -7.33 8.44
C ALA A 105 3.19 -5.98 8.65
N ASN A 106 2.99 -5.35 9.80
CA ASN A 106 3.67 -4.11 10.16
C ASN A 106 3.52 -3.01 9.07
N ILE A 107 2.28 -2.59 8.84
CA ILE A 107 1.93 -1.54 7.88
C ILE A 107 1.59 -0.25 8.65
N ASP A 108 2.30 0.83 8.38
CA ASP A 108 2.04 2.13 9.00
C ASP A 108 1.27 3.02 8.03
N ILE A 109 0.20 3.66 8.54
CA ILE A 109 -0.51 4.75 7.86
C ILE A 109 -0.16 6.07 8.54
N MET A 110 0.45 6.98 7.79
CA MET A 110 0.65 8.38 8.21
C MET A 110 -0.32 9.28 7.44
N HIS A 111 -1.35 9.73 8.14
CA HIS A 111 -2.35 10.62 7.55
C HIS A 111 -1.78 11.99 7.15
N PRO A 112 -2.33 12.62 6.10
CA PRO A 112 -1.93 13.96 5.70
C PRO A 112 -2.28 14.97 6.80
N VAL A 113 -1.34 15.91 6.99
CA VAL A 113 -1.47 17.04 7.92
C VAL A 113 -1.47 18.34 7.13
N SER A 114 -2.43 19.22 7.43
CA SER A 114 -2.47 20.59 6.92
C SER A 114 -2.61 21.55 8.09
N ASP A 115 -1.83 22.63 8.08
CA ASP A 115 -1.83 23.67 9.12
C ASP A 115 -1.66 23.11 10.55
N GLY A 116 -0.89 22.02 10.69
CA GLY A 116 -0.59 21.39 11.97
C GLY A 116 -1.69 20.47 12.52
N ALA A 117 -2.75 20.22 11.75
CA ALA A 117 -3.81 19.28 12.10
C ALA A 117 -3.94 18.16 11.06
N VAL A 118 -4.28 16.95 11.51
CA VAL A 118 -4.66 15.86 10.62
C VAL A 118 -5.89 16.28 9.83
N CYS A 119 -5.87 16.03 8.53
CA CYS A 119 -6.98 16.33 7.63
C CYS A 119 -8.28 15.64 8.10
N SER A 120 -9.41 16.34 8.02
CA SER A 120 -10.69 15.80 8.50
C SER A 120 -11.30 14.73 7.61
N SER A 121 -10.81 14.59 6.38
CA SER A 121 -11.28 13.66 5.36
C SER A 121 -10.46 12.38 5.29
N VAL A 122 -9.77 12.01 6.36
CA VAL A 122 -9.00 10.76 6.42
C VAL A 122 -9.89 9.60 6.85
N GLU A 123 -9.51 8.40 6.43
CA GLU A 123 -10.25 7.16 6.66
C GLU A 123 -9.62 6.32 7.76
N THR A 124 -10.43 5.49 8.43
CA THR A 124 -9.93 4.51 9.40
C THR A 124 -9.31 3.31 8.69
N LEU A 125 -8.55 2.47 9.41
CA LEU A 125 -7.89 1.30 8.82
C LEU A 125 -8.89 0.37 8.09
N ASN A 126 -10.06 0.10 8.67
CA ASN A 126 -11.09 -0.74 8.06
C ASN A 126 -11.84 -0.08 6.88
N GLN A 127 -11.49 1.17 6.54
CA GLN A 127 -11.94 1.84 5.32
C GLN A 127 -10.79 1.92 4.31
N ILE A 128 -9.54 2.01 4.78
CA ILE A 128 -8.34 2.02 3.95
C ILE A 128 -8.04 0.65 3.36
N PHE A 129 -8.16 -0.43 4.15
CA PHE A 129 -7.98 -1.78 3.66
C PHE A 129 -9.35 -2.32 3.24
N ASP A 130 -9.58 -2.43 1.93
CA ASP A 130 -10.90 -2.67 1.33
C ASP A 130 -10.87 -3.91 0.43
N ASP A 131 -11.66 -4.92 0.76
CA ASP A 131 -11.94 -6.04 -0.13
C ASP A 131 -13.19 -5.70 -0.95
N LYS A 132 -12.96 -5.32 -2.21
CA LYS A 132 -14.04 -4.91 -3.13
C LYS A 132 -15.05 -6.01 -3.41
N SER A 133 -14.72 -7.26 -3.10
CA SER A 133 -15.63 -8.40 -3.27
C SER A 133 -16.51 -8.67 -2.03
N ASP A 134 -16.19 -8.10 -0.87
CA ASP A 134 -16.83 -8.40 0.42
C ASP A 134 -16.77 -9.91 0.80
N GLU A 135 -15.77 -10.66 0.31
CA GLU A 135 -15.69 -12.12 0.48
C GLU A 135 -14.64 -12.58 1.52
N SER A 136 -13.89 -11.65 2.12
CA SER A 136 -12.90 -11.92 3.16
C SER A 136 -13.11 -11.11 4.44
N THR A 137 -12.12 -11.16 5.34
CA THR A 137 -12.09 -10.41 6.62
C THR A 137 -11.11 -9.25 6.58
N PHE A 138 -10.65 -8.83 5.40
CA PHE A 138 -9.51 -7.93 5.23
C PHE A 138 -9.65 -6.58 5.97
N GLU A 139 -10.81 -5.94 5.88
CA GLU A 139 -11.14 -4.68 6.57
C GLU A 139 -11.09 -4.86 8.09
N ALA A 140 -11.67 -5.96 8.58
CA ALA A 140 -11.79 -6.25 10.01
C ALA A 140 -10.43 -6.62 10.61
N ASP A 141 -9.62 -7.34 9.84
CA ASP A 141 -8.29 -7.79 10.22
C ASP A 141 -7.24 -6.69 10.13
N ALA A 142 -7.53 -5.55 9.48
CA ALA A 142 -6.59 -4.46 9.26
C ALA A 142 -5.83 -4.05 10.53
N SER A 143 -6.53 -3.98 11.67
CA SER A 143 -5.93 -3.64 12.98
C SER A 143 -4.93 -4.67 13.54
N THR A 144 -4.84 -5.85 12.93
CA THR A 144 -3.90 -6.92 13.32
C THR A 144 -2.55 -6.80 12.63
N PHE A 145 -2.49 -6.12 11.47
CA PHE A 145 -1.28 -5.96 10.68
C PHE A 145 -0.92 -4.51 10.35
N ALA A 146 -1.82 -3.56 10.61
CA ALA A 146 -1.62 -2.14 10.35
C ALA A 146 -1.94 -1.25 11.56
N GLU A 147 -1.29 -0.08 11.62
CA GLU A 147 -1.58 0.97 12.58
C GLU A 147 -1.50 2.38 11.97
N VAL A 148 -2.20 3.34 12.58
CA VAL A 148 -2.07 4.76 12.24
C VAL A 148 -1.04 5.40 13.15
N VAL A 149 -0.03 6.06 12.57
CA VAL A 149 1.09 6.67 13.31
C VAL A 149 1.25 8.15 12.96
N THR A 150 1.84 8.91 13.89
CA THR A 150 2.14 10.35 13.67
C THR A 150 3.57 10.61 13.21
N GLU A 151 4.42 9.60 13.27
CA GLU A 151 5.80 9.61 12.79
C GLU A 151 6.21 8.21 12.30
N GLN A 152 7.15 8.15 11.36
CA GLN A 152 7.67 6.89 10.85
C GLN A 152 8.33 6.09 11.99
N GLN A 153 7.84 4.87 12.23
CA GLN A 153 8.39 4.01 13.27
C GLN A 153 9.74 3.43 12.85
N ALA A 154 10.62 3.18 13.83
CA ALA A 154 11.94 2.60 13.56
C ALA A 154 11.79 1.19 12.95
N GLY A 155 12.34 1.02 11.75
CA GLY A 155 12.24 -0.25 11.02
C GLY A 155 10.97 -0.44 10.20
N ASN A 156 10.08 0.56 10.15
CA ASN A 156 8.97 0.63 9.19
C ASN A 156 9.28 1.65 8.08
N GLY A 157 8.89 1.35 6.85
CA GLY A 157 9.23 2.13 5.68
C GLY A 157 10.71 2.03 5.30
N VAL A 158 11.07 2.69 4.20
CA VAL A 158 12.45 2.78 3.76
C VAL A 158 13.16 3.95 4.44
N ASP A 159 14.47 3.80 4.71
CA ASP A 159 15.31 4.95 5.03
C ASP A 159 15.49 5.81 3.76
N SER A 160 14.77 6.93 3.69
CA SER A 160 14.82 7.83 2.53
C SER A 160 16.21 8.40 2.23
N SER A 161 17.16 8.38 3.19
CA SER A 161 18.52 8.88 2.99
C SER A 161 19.30 8.10 1.91
N ILE A 162 18.93 6.83 1.68
CA ILE A 162 19.52 6.00 0.62
C ILE A 162 19.20 6.53 -0.79
N PHE A 163 18.15 7.34 -0.92
CA PHE A 163 17.71 7.95 -2.18
C PHE A 163 18.18 9.40 -2.33
N SER A 164 19.12 9.86 -1.50
CA SER A 164 19.66 11.24 -1.53
C SER A 164 20.30 11.66 -2.87
N TRP A 165 20.65 10.69 -3.71
CA TRP A 165 21.20 10.92 -5.05
C TRP A 165 20.14 11.12 -6.13
N THR A 166 18.86 10.84 -5.83
CA THR A 166 17.76 10.89 -6.80
C THR A 166 17.31 12.33 -7.07
N PHE A 167 16.53 12.51 -8.14
CA PHE A 167 15.87 13.79 -8.43
C PHE A 167 14.98 14.27 -7.28
N TYR A 168 14.35 13.34 -6.56
CA TYR A 168 13.38 13.66 -5.50
C TYR A 168 14.03 14.23 -4.22
N ALA A 169 15.30 13.91 -3.96
CA ALA A 169 15.98 14.37 -2.75
C ALA A 169 16.38 15.86 -2.75
N ARG A 170 15.92 16.65 -3.74
CA ARG A 170 16.35 18.03 -3.98
C ARG A 170 15.28 19.06 -3.65
#